data_AF-A0A8S3TBJ2-F1
#
_entry.id   AF-A0A8S3TBJ2-F1
#
_cell.length_a   1.000
_cell.length_b   1.000
_cell.length_c   1.000
_cell.angle_alpha   90.00
_cell.angle_beta   90.00
_cell.angle_gamma   90.00
#
_symmetry.space_group_name_H-M   'P 1'
#
loop_
_entity.id
_entity.type
_entity.pdbx_description
1 polymer ?
#
loop_
_entity_poly.entity_id
_entity_poly.type
_entity_poly.pdbx_seq_one_letter_code
_entity_poly.pdbx_strand_id
1 'polypeptide(L)'
;MYFLASKSSILLDKMHRSYFEVTCHSPPELKNVLLIDIIKHQSLDRLICNLTIADRCPPKCRCFYQPSRSRTVVDCSRTGRSGLPSALPLRTDLEIDFSSNRLSSMINNNHETKITGNESILYYYSKYIRKLDLSNNSIEIIPDDLMVELRNVSFINLSKNKMTKISRNLQMFNPCQIYIGEIVIHCKCKDIWLQNWLPSFQRKCYNNTRVYCKYHNKKVHILNMTRLELGCRLYNDFILCLIISLAVAVFIVTVSSLSIYTIRFELFIMTRKFLKYCKGIVVPSDAYTYDIYISCNENDVYLRHWLTSSFVPFLQEKNFSVFLPYRDCQIGRLREEETIDIMSTSLNFVILLSENCESSMEMWIKKEWKYAWYNYRYDINREIIVINYDMMDYQDVTHKFLRAFLKMNSFINFSKKDKLIKAEVYSRLQHYHDSVFGKKLCNGPRTRRNSDLDTDIEMKKS
;
A
#
# COMPACT_ATOMS: atom_id res chain seq x y z
N MET A 1 35.61 -77.12 -51.56
CA MET A 1 35.85 -75.77 -52.12
C MET A 1 35.17 -75.49 -53.48
N TYR A 2 34.21 -76.30 -53.95
CA TYR A 2 33.51 -76.04 -55.23
C TYR A 2 32.04 -75.58 -55.10
N PHE A 3 31.46 -75.56 -53.90
CA PHE A 3 30.05 -75.20 -53.69
C PHE A 3 29.79 -73.73 -53.32
N LEU A 4 30.84 -72.92 -53.16
CA LEU A 4 30.73 -71.50 -52.80
C LEU A 4 30.95 -70.54 -53.98
N ALA A 5 31.37 -71.04 -55.15
CA ALA A 5 31.69 -70.21 -56.32
C ALA A 5 30.51 -69.95 -57.27
N SER A 6 29.42 -70.73 -57.23
CA SER A 6 28.27 -70.52 -58.14
C SER A 6 27.24 -69.52 -57.60
N LYS A 7 27.22 -69.25 -56.29
CA LYS A 7 26.35 -68.23 -55.69
C LYS A 7 26.93 -66.81 -55.76
N SER A 8 28.24 -66.68 -55.94
CA SER A 8 28.90 -65.36 -56.03
C SER A 8 28.74 -64.72 -57.41
N SER A 9 28.67 -65.48 -58.51
CA SER A 9 28.48 -64.91 -59.85
C SER A 9 27.12 -64.21 -60.02
N ILE A 10 26.05 -64.78 -59.46
CA ILE A 10 24.70 -64.19 -59.46
C ILE A 10 24.64 -62.89 -58.63
N LEU A 11 25.49 -62.76 -57.61
CA LEU A 11 25.62 -61.57 -56.78
C LEU A 11 26.51 -60.50 -57.44
N LEU A 12 27.56 -60.91 -58.16
CA LEU A 12 28.42 -60.02 -58.94
C LEU A 12 27.70 -59.43 -60.16
N ASP A 13 26.88 -60.20 -60.88
CA ASP A 13 26.04 -59.68 -61.96
C ASP A 13 24.99 -58.67 -61.47
N LYS A 14 24.56 -58.78 -60.19
CA LYS A 14 23.70 -57.76 -59.56
C LYS A 14 24.47 -56.51 -59.11
N MET A 15 25.76 -56.64 -58.79
CA MET A 15 26.64 -55.52 -58.46
C MET A 15 27.13 -54.75 -59.69
N HIS A 16 27.14 -55.40 -60.87
CA HIS A 16 27.46 -54.78 -62.16
C HIS A 16 26.28 -54.09 -62.86
N ARG A 17 25.18 -53.79 -62.14
CA ARG A 17 24.18 -52.85 -62.67
C ARG A 17 24.79 -51.45 -62.69
N SER A 18 24.95 -50.88 -63.86
CA SER A 18 25.33 -49.48 -64.05
C SER A 18 24.23 -48.58 -63.46
N TYR A 19 24.32 -48.29 -62.16
CA TYR A 19 23.43 -47.32 -61.51
C TYR A 19 23.60 -45.89 -62.08
N PHE A 20 24.63 -45.68 -62.91
CA PHE A 20 24.93 -44.43 -63.59
C PHE A 20 24.01 -44.14 -64.79
N GLU A 21 23.31 -45.14 -65.32
CA GLU A 21 22.42 -45.00 -66.49
C GLU A 21 20.93 -45.22 -66.14
N VAL A 22 20.57 -45.14 -64.86
CA VAL A 22 19.18 -45.31 -64.42
C VAL A 22 18.38 -44.05 -64.71
N THR A 23 17.37 -44.19 -65.55
CA THR A 23 16.40 -43.12 -65.85
C THR A 23 15.08 -43.36 -65.16
N CYS A 24 14.38 -42.29 -64.79
CA CYS A 24 13.06 -42.39 -64.19
C CYS A 24 12.01 -42.82 -65.23
N HIS A 25 11.24 -43.87 -64.93
CA HIS A 25 10.09 -44.26 -65.74
C HIS A 25 8.85 -43.39 -65.45
N SER A 26 8.68 -43.01 -64.18
CA SER A 26 7.58 -42.20 -63.63
C SER A 26 8.11 -41.34 -62.48
N PRO A 27 7.46 -40.21 -62.12
CA PRO A 27 6.27 -39.61 -62.72
C PRO A 27 6.53 -38.98 -64.10
N PRO A 28 5.47 -38.62 -64.86
CA PRO A 28 5.62 -38.06 -66.21
C PRO A 28 6.56 -36.86 -66.29
N GLU A 29 6.62 -36.03 -65.24
CA GLU A 29 7.48 -34.84 -65.22
C GLU A 29 8.99 -35.18 -65.14
N LEU A 30 9.34 -36.40 -64.72
CA LEU A 30 10.72 -36.87 -64.60
C LEU A 30 11.05 -38.00 -65.58
N LYS A 31 10.13 -38.32 -66.51
CA LYS A 31 10.32 -39.43 -67.43
C LYS A 31 11.61 -39.24 -68.25
N ASN A 32 12.42 -40.29 -68.32
CA ASN A 32 13.73 -40.34 -68.99
C ASN A 32 14.82 -39.43 -68.40
N VAL A 33 14.59 -38.79 -67.24
CA VAL A 33 15.64 -38.03 -66.53
C VAL A 33 16.55 -39.00 -65.79
N LEU A 34 17.87 -38.79 -65.86
CA LEU A 34 18.86 -39.58 -65.14
C LEU A 34 18.79 -39.33 -63.63
N LEU A 35 18.86 -40.41 -62.85
CA LEU A 35 18.85 -40.35 -61.38
C LEU A 35 20.04 -39.53 -60.84
N ILE A 36 21.21 -39.63 -61.49
CA ILE A 36 22.42 -38.88 -61.09
C ILE A 36 22.20 -37.36 -61.21
N ASP A 37 21.44 -36.91 -62.20
CA ASP A 37 21.18 -35.49 -62.42
C ASP A 37 20.22 -34.95 -61.36
N ILE A 38 19.23 -35.75 -60.96
CA ILE A 38 18.32 -35.40 -59.86
C ILE A 38 19.09 -35.23 -58.54
N ILE A 39 20.06 -36.11 -58.27
CA ILE A 39 20.90 -36.07 -57.06
C ILE A 39 21.86 -34.87 -57.12
N LYS A 40 22.60 -34.69 -58.23
CA LYS A 40 23.55 -33.59 -58.41
C LYS A 40 22.89 -32.21 -58.31
N HIS A 41 21.69 -32.06 -58.87
CA HIS A 41 20.94 -30.80 -58.85
C HIS A 41 20.04 -30.64 -57.61
N GLN A 42 20.22 -31.46 -56.56
CA GLN A 42 19.43 -31.42 -55.32
C GLN A 42 17.91 -31.39 -55.55
N SER A 43 17.44 -32.03 -56.62
CA SER A 43 16.04 -31.99 -57.08
C SER A 43 15.21 -33.16 -56.55
N LEU A 44 15.66 -33.80 -55.46
CA LEU A 44 14.96 -34.91 -54.79
C LEU A 44 13.55 -34.51 -54.33
N ASP A 45 13.30 -33.21 -54.12
CA ASP A 45 11.99 -32.68 -53.78
C ASP A 45 10.92 -32.92 -54.86
N ARG A 46 11.32 -33.20 -56.09
CA ARG A 46 10.38 -33.57 -57.18
C ARG A 46 9.85 -35.00 -57.05
N LEU A 47 10.52 -35.85 -56.27
CA LEU A 47 10.09 -37.22 -56.00
C LEU A 47 9.06 -37.21 -54.86
N ILE A 48 7.78 -37.33 -55.23
CA ILE A 48 6.66 -37.29 -54.29
C ILE A 48 5.77 -38.52 -54.44
N CYS A 49 5.07 -38.88 -53.37
CA CYS A 49 4.01 -39.88 -53.36
C CYS A 49 2.66 -39.17 -53.25
N ASN A 50 1.91 -39.10 -54.34
CA ASN A 50 0.57 -38.49 -54.32
C ASN A 50 -0.38 -39.30 -53.44
N LEU A 51 -1.14 -38.58 -52.61
CA LEU A 51 -2.16 -39.14 -51.72
C LEU A 51 -3.54 -38.83 -52.28
N THR A 52 -4.45 -39.79 -52.20
CA THR A 52 -5.79 -39.71 -52.80
C THR A 52 -6.88 -39.62 -51.73
N ILE A 53 -8.16 -39.67 -52.16
CA ILE A 53 -9.31 -39.72 -51.25
C ILE A 53 -9.24 -40.96 -50.33
N ALA A 54 -8.70 -42.08 -50.82
CA ALA A 54 -8.49 -43.29 -50.02
C ALA A 54 -7.53 -43.03 -48.83
N ASP A 55 -6.57 -42.12 -49.01
CA ASP A 55 -5.63 -41.68 -47.98
C ASP A 55 -6.18 -40.52 -47.11
N ARG A 56 -7.49 -40.26 -47.19
CA ARG A 56 -8.17 -39.14 -46.51
C ARG A 56 -7.68 -37.76 -46.98
N CYS A 57 -7.19 -37.63 -48.21
CA CYS A 57 -6.95 -36.32 -48.80
C CYS A 57 -8.28 -35.59 -49.01
N PRO A 58 -8.44 -34.34 -48.53
CA PRO A 58 -9.70 -33.63 -48.70
C PRO A 58 -10.03 -33.35 -50.18
N PRO A 59 -11.33 -33.32 -50.56
CA PRO A 59 -11.72 -33.04 -51.94
C PRO A 59 -11.27 -31.65 -52.36
N LYS A 60 -10.80 -31.54 -53.62
CA LYS A 60 -10.20 -30.34 -54.24
C LYS A 60 -8.83 -29.92 -53.68
N CYS A 61 -8.24 -30.70 -52.79
CA CYS A 61 -6.88 -30.45 -52.29
C CYS A 61 -5.86 -31.36 -52.98
N ARG A 62 -4.61 -30.89 -53.01
CA ARG A 62 -3.46 -31.68 -53.44
C ARG A 62 -2.69 -32.17 -52.21
N CYS A 63 -2.66 -33.48 -52.01
CA CYS A 63 -1.92 -34.09 -50.91
C CYS A 63 -0.78 -34.96 -51.44
N PHE A 64 0.39 -34.87 -50.81
CA PHE A 64 1.50 -35.75 -51.16
C PHE A 64 2.48 -35.93 -49.98
N TYR A 65 3.10 -37.11 -49.93
CA TYR A 65 4.25 -37.36 -49.06
C TYR A 65 5.53 -37.07 -49.82
N GLN A 66 6.45 -36.33 -49.20
CA GLN A 66 7.75 -35.98 -49.78
C GLN A 66 8.87 -36.62 -48.94
N PRO A 67 9.43 -37.76 -49.38
CA PRO A 67 10.46 -38.49 -48.63
C PRO A 67 11.74 -37.71 -48.38
N SER A 68 12.18 -36.86 -49.32
CA SER A 68 13.41 -36.06 -49.20
C SER A 68 13.44 -35.16 -47.95
N ARG A 69 12.26 -34.78 -47.46
CA ARG A 69 12.08 -33.90 -46.30
C ARG A 69 11.29 -34.56 -45.17
N SER A 70 10.97 -35.85 -45.31
CA SER A 70 10.12 -36.60 -44.37
C SER A 70 8.85 -35.86 -43.96
N ARG A 71 8.16 -35.23 -44.92
CA ARG A 71 6.96 -34.41 -44.64
C ARG A 71 5.77 -34.82 -45.48
N THR A 72 4.58 -34.55 -44.97
CA THR A 72 3.32 -34.70 -45.71
C THR A 72 2.72 -33.34 -45.96
N VAL A 73 2.53 -32.97 -47.22
CA VAL A 73 1.96 -31.68 -47.62
C VAL A 73 0.48 -31.87 -47.94
N VAL A 74 -0.36 -31.01 -47.37
CA VAL A 74 -1.78 -30.90 -47.68
C VAL A 74 -2.04 -29.48 -48.17
N ASP A 75 -2.05 -29.30 -49.49
CA ASP A 75 -2.33 -28.02 -50.14
C ASP A 75 -3.81 -27.93 -50.51
N CYS A 76 -4.54 -27.12 -49.73
CA CYS A 76 -5.93 -26.77 -49.93
C CYS A 76 -6.09 -25.27 -50.21
N SER A 77 -5.03 -24.60 -50.63
CA SER A 77 -5.05 -23.17 -50.90
C SER A 77 -5.94 -22.84 -52.11
N ARG A 78 -6.59 -21.67 -52.09
CA ARG A 78 -7.40 -21.16 -53.23
C ARG A 78 -8.53 -22.10 -53.69
N THR A 79 -9.06 -22.93 -52.80
CA THR A 79 -10.16 -23.88 -53.10
C THR A 79 -11.55 -23.26 -52.90
N GLY A 80 -11.63 -22.03 -52.37
CA GLY A 80 -12.86 -21.30 -52.13
C GLY A 80 -13.64 -21.77 -50.90
N ARG A 81 -12.99 -22.53 -50.01
CA ARG A 81 -13.62 -23.13 -48.82
C ARG A 81 -14.00 -22.09 -47.77
N SER A 82 -15.15 -22.28 -47.14
CA SER A 82 -15.64 -21.49 -46.00
C SER A 82 -15.41 -22.15 -44.64
N GLY A 83 -15.12 -23.46 -44.63
CA GLY A 83 -14.83 -24.24 -43.42
C GLY A 83 -13.66 -25.21 -43.62
N LEU A 84 -13.16 -25.72 -42.50
CA LEU A 84 -12.11 -26.74 -42.47
C LEU A 84 -12.66 -28.11 -42.96
N PRO A 85 -11.79 -29.01 -43.48
CA PRO A 85 -12.21 -30.33 -43.92
C PRO A 85 -12.64 -31.25 -42.76
N SER A 86 -13.39 -32.30 -43.09
CA SER A 86 -13.81 -33.35 -42.15
C SER A 86 -12.69 -34.32 -41.76
N ALA A 87 -11.70 -34.51 -42.64
CA ALA A 87 -10.58 -35.41 -42.39
C ALA A 87 -9.29 -34.89 -43.04
N LEU A 88 -8.15 -35.35 -42.53
CA LEU A 88 -6.82 -35.11 -43.09
C LEU A 88 -6.07 -36.46 -43.18
N PRO A 89 -5.03 -36.55 -44.01
CA PRO A 89 -4.20 -37.75 -44.06
C PRO A 89 -3.58 -38.12 -42.70
N LEU A 90 -3.68 -39.39 -42.31
CA LEU A 90 -3.07 -39.92 -41.08
C LEU A 90 -1.56 -40.13 -41.28
N ARG A 91 -0.79 -39.03 -41.29
CA ARG A 91 0.67 -39.03 -41.43
C ARG A 91 1.30 -38.09 -40.39
N THR A 92 2.60 -38.25 -40.15
CA THR A 92 3.40 -37.33 -39.33
C THR A 92 3.92 -36.16 -40.17
N ASP A 93 4.41 -35.12 -39.50
CA ASP A 93 5.04 -33.94 -40.11
C ASP A 93 4.15 -33.30 -41.19
N LEU A 94 2.90 -33.02 -40.81
CA LEU A 94 1.91 -32.38 -41.65
C LEU A 94 2.27 -30.91 -41.86
N GLU A 95 2.43 -30.52 -43.11
CA GLU A 95 2.47 -29.14 -43.55
C GLU A 95 1.16 -28.83 -44.29
N ILE A 96 0.31 -28.03 -43.65
CA ILE A 96 -1.05 -27.77 -44.11
C ILE A 96 -1.14 -26.34 -44.62
N ASP A 97 -1.57 -26.18 -45.86
CA ASP A 97 -1.85 -24.89 -46.47
C ASP A 97 -3.36 -24.74 -46.72
N PHE A 98 -4.00 -23.89 -45.92
CA PHE A 98 -5.38 -23.47 -46.06
C PHE A 98 -5.49 -21.99 -46.49
N SER A 99 -4.42 -21.42 -47.04
CA SER A 99 -4.36 -20.01 -47.38
C SER A 99 -5.28 -19.62 -48.53
N SER A 100 -5.62 -18.34 -48.62
CA SER A 100 -6.40 -17.76 -49.74
C SER A 100 -7.76 -18.43 -49.94
N ASN A 101 -8.47 -18.66 -48.84
CA ASN A 101 -9.83 -19.22 -48.81
C ASN A 101 -10.81 -18.21 -48.17
N ARG A 102 -11.97 -18.67 -47.71
CA ARG A 102 -13.02 -17.87 -47.07
C ARG A 102 -13.31 -18.37 -45.65
N LEU A 103 -12.31 -18.93 -44.97
CA LEU A 103 -12.47 -19.44 -43.61
C LEU A 103 -12.78 -18.29 -42.65
N SER A 104 -13.90 -18.39 -41.93
CA SER A 104 -14.30 -17.42 -40.90
C SER A 104 -14.20 -17.98 -39.48
N SER A 105 -14.29 -19.30 -39.34
CA SER A 105 -14.22 -20.01 -38.06
C SER A 105 -13.25 -21.18 -38.14
N MET A 106 -12.59 -21.46 -37.01
CA MET A 106 -11.71 -22.62 -36.83
C MET A 106 -12.48 -23.86 -36.37
N ILE A 107 -13.80 -23.77 -36.19
CA ILE A 107 -14.67 -24.86 -35.74
C ILE A 107 -15.25 -25.59 -36.96
N ASN A 108 -15.31 -26.92 -36.89
CA ASN A 108 -16.04 -27.72 -37.88
C ASN A 108 -17.53 -27.64 -37.59
N ASN A 109 -18.27 -26.86 -38.39
CA ASN A 109 -19.74 -26.83 -38.33
C ASN A 109 -20.39 -27.96 -39.16
N ASN A 110 -19.60 -28.93 -39.64
CA ASN A 110 -20.10 -29.97 -40.55
C ASN A 110 -20.65 -31.14 -39.74
N HIS A 111 -21.97 -31.32 -39.84
CA HIS A 111 -22.82 -32.27 -39.13
C HIS A 111 -22.52 -33.76 -39.43
N GLU A 112 -21.59 -34.07 -40.34
CA GLU A 112 -21.31 -35.43 -40.83
C GLU A 112 -20.15 -36.13 -40.11
N THR A 113 -19.28 -35.40 -39.40
CA THR A 113 -18.30 -36.03 -38.53
C THR A 113 -18.84 -36.08 -37.12
N LYS A 114 -18.95 -37.30 -36.58
CA LYS A 114 -19.25 -37.63 -35.17
C LYS A 114 -18.12 -37.18 -34.23
N ILE A 115 -17.52 -36.01 -34.48
CA ILE A 115 -16.70 -35.25 -33.55
C ILE A 115 -17.73 -34.55 -32.67
N THR A 116 -17.83 -35.01 -31.43
CA THR A 116 -18.79 -34.53 -30.44
C THR A 116 -18.54 -33.06 -30.12
N GLY A 117 -19.25 -32.15 -30.81
CA GLY A 117 -19.40 -30.74 -30.45
C GLY A 117 -18.17 -29.85 -30.71
N ASN A 118 -18.40 -28.66 -31.28
CA ASN A 118 -17.58 -27.43 -31.22
C ASN A 118 -16.02 -27.51 -31.37
N GLU A 119 -15.45 -28.64 -31.75
CA GLU A 119 -14.01 -28.86 -31.81
C GLU A 119 -13.47 -28.73 -33.25
N SER A 120 -12.30 -28.09 -33.37
CA SER A 120 -11.60 -27.96 -34.65
C SER A 120 -11.01 -29.30 -35.07
N ILE A 121 -11.06 -29.66 -36.36
CA ILE A 121 -10.31 -30.83 -36.87
C ILE A 121 -8.83 -30.73 -36.54
N LEU A 122 -8.28 -29.52 -36.47
CA LEU A 122 -6.88 -29.27 -36.13
C LEU A 122 -6.53 -29.73 -34.71
N TYR A 123 -7.50 -29.82 -33.80
CA TYR A 123 -7.31 -30.40 -32.46
C TYR A 123 -6.87 -31.86 -32.56
N TYR A 124 -7.56 -32.65 -33.39
CA TYR A 124 -7.27 -34.08 -33.57
C TYR A 124 -5.89 -34.33 -34.18
N TYR A 125 -5.45 -33.44 -35.08
CA TYR A 125 -4.16 -33.57 -35.77
C TYR A 125 -3.04 -32.74 -35.11
N SER A 126 -3.28 -32.08 -33.99
CA SER A 126 -2.37 -31.10 -33.38
C SER A 126 -0.95 -31.63 -33.16
N LYS A 127 -0.84 -32.90 -32.74
CA LYS A 127 0.44 -33.60 -32.50
C LYS A 127 1.25 -33.87 -33.77
N TYR A 128 0.60 -33.87 -34.94
CA TYR A 128 1.22 -34.21 -36.22
C TYR A 128 1.50 -32.96 -37.09
N ILE A 129 0.88 -31.82 -36.77
CA ILE A 129 1.04 -30.58 -37.54
C ILE A 129 2.39 -29.94 -37.22
N ARG A 130 3.19 -29.68 -38.26
CA ARG A 130 4.46 -28.99 -38.18
C ARG A 130 4.43 -27.59 -38.76
N LYS A 131 3.64 -27.38 -39.81
CA LYS A 131 3.38 -26.05 -40.40
C LYS A 131 1.90 -25.88 -40.72
N LEU A 132 1.37 -24.70 -40.46
CA LEU A 132 -0.01 -24.34 -40.70
C LEU A 132 -0.10 -22.94 -41.31
N ASP A 133 -0.46 -22.87 -42.58
CA ASP A 133 -0.77 -21.60 -43.26
C ASP A 133 -2.28 -21.40 -43.34
N LEU A 134 -2.75 -20.34 -42.69
CA LEU A 134 -4.15 -19.88 -42.66
C LEU A 134 -4.27 -18.44 -43.19
N SER A 135 -3.25 -17.95 -43.90
CA SER A 135 -3.21 -16.57 -44.36
C SER A 135 -4.26 -16.28 -45.43
N ASN A 136 -4.64 -15.01 -45.56
CA ASN A 136 -5.60 -14.55 -46.57
C ASN A 136 -6.96 -15.28 -46.45
N ASN A 137 -7.54 -15.23 -45.26
CA ASN A 137 -8.87 -15.76 -44.92
C ASN A 137 -9.70 -14.66 -44.23
N SER A 138 -10.83 -15.01 -43.63
CA SER A 138 -11.70 -14.09 -42.87
C SER A 138 -11.77 -14.44 -41.38
N ILE A 139 -10.69 -14.98 -40.82
CA ILE A 139 -10.65 -15.42 -39.41
C ILE A 139 -10.58 -14.19 -38.50
N GLU A 140 -11.47 -14.10 -37.52
CA GLU A 140 -11.51 -13.00 -36.55
C GLU A 140 -10.88 -13.37 -35.19
N ILE A 141 -11.08 -14.62 -34.77
CA ILE A 141 -10.65 -15.13 -33.47
C ILE A 141 -10.13 -16.56 -33.67
N ILE A 142 -9.02 -16.87 -33.00
CA ILE A 142 -8.52 -18.23 -32.87
C ILE A 142 -8.85 -18.70 -31.45
N PRO A 143 -9.48 -19.88 -31.28
CA PRO A 143 -9.75 -20.41 -29.96
C PRO A 143 -8.48 -20.56 -29.14
N ASP A 144 -8.52 -20.13 -27.88
CA ASP A 144 -7.37 -20.17 -26.97
C ASP A 144 -6.88 -21.61 -26.75
N ASP A 145 -7.81 -22.57 -26.62
CA ASP A 145 -7.50 -23.99 -26.40
C ASP A 145 -6.78 -24.62 -27.60
N LEU A 146 -7.13 -24.21 -28.83
CA LEU A 146 -6.46 -24.69 -30.03
C LEU A 146 -4.98 -24.26 -30.07
N MET A 147 -4.66 -23.07 -29.56
CA MET A 147 -3.27 -22.60 -29.48
C MET A 147 -2.45 -23.42 -28.48
N VAL A 148 -3.06 -23.91 -27.40
CA VAL A 148 -2.39 -24.80 -26.42
C VAL A 148 -1.98 -26.11 -27.09
N GLU A 149 -2.89 -26.70 -27.86
CA GLU A 149 -2.65 -27.99 -28.52
C GLU A 149 -1.60 -27.89 -29.64
N LEU A 150 -1.57 -26.77 -30.35
CA LEU A 150 -0.64 -26.54 -31.46
C LEU A 150 0.79 -26.18 -31.00
N ARG A 151 1.14 -26.31 -29.72
CA ARG A 151 2.46 -25.93 -29.14
C ARG A 151 3.70 -26.48 -29.86
N ASN A 152 3.57 -27.60 -30.58
CA ASN A 152 4.68 -28.24 -31.30
C ASN A 152 4.86 -27.74 -32.75
N VAL A 153 3.96 -26.88 -33.22
CA VAL A 153 4.00 -26.32 -34.56
C VAL A 153 5.18 -25.37 -34.70
N SER A 154 5.92 -25.50 -35.80
CA SER A 154 7.10 -24.66 -36.08
C SER A 154 6.79 -23.39 -36.87
N PHE A 155 5.62 -23.34 -37.51
CA PHE A 155 5.22 -22.23 -38.37
C PHE A 155 3.69 -22.12 -38.37
N ILE A 156 3.19 -20.94 -38.02
CA ILE A 156 1.77 -20.57 -38.11
C ILE A 156 1.68 -19.24 -38.82
N ASN A 157 0.97 -19.19 -39.95
CA ASN A 157 0.72 -17.96 -40.70
C ASN A 157 -0.75 -17.58 -40.65
N LEU A 158 -1.04 -16.43 -40.04
CA LEU A 158 -2.36 -15.85 -39.82
C LEU A 158 -2.49 -14.49 -40.51
N SER A 159 -1.51 -14.10 -41.33
CA SER A 159 -1.49 -12.80 -42.00
C SER A 159 -2.68 -12.62 -42.94
N LYS A 160 -3.09 -11.37 -43.18
CA LYS A 160 -4.22 -11.02 -44.05
C LYS A 160 -5.56 -11.67 -43.62
N ASN A 161 -5.80 -11.75 -42.31
CA ASN A 161 -7.08 -12.12 -41.71
C ASN A 161 -7.77 -10.89 -41.11
N LYS A 162 -8.94 -11.07 -40.49
CA LYS A 162 -9.74 -10.00 -39.86
C LYS A 162 -9.61 -9.99 -38.34
N MET A 163 -8.45 -10.42 -37.82
CA MET A 163 -8.25 -10.57 -36.39
C MET A 163 -8.34 -9.23 -35.65
N THR A 164 -9.09 -9.21 -34.56
CA THR A 164 -9.27 -8.02 -33.70
C THR A 164 -8.69 -8.21 -32.30
N LYS A 165 -8.27 -9.43 -31.97
CA LYS A 165 -7.69 -9.84 -30.69
C LYS A 165 -6.52 -10.79 -30.93
N ILE A 166 -5.57 -10.79 -30.02
CA ILE A 166 -4.43 -11.70 -30.02
C ILE A 166 -4.55 -12.58 -28.78
N SER A 167 -4.54 -13.89 -28.97
CA SER A 167 -4.60 -14.84 -27.86
C SER A 167 -3.36 -14.71 -26.96
N ARG A 168 -3.57 -14.72 -25.64
CA ARG A 168 -2.47 -14.71 -24.66
C ARG A 168 -1.63 -15.99 -24.74
N ASN A 169 -2.23 -17.09 -25.19
CA ASN A 169 -1.55 -18.38 -25.32
C ASN A 169 -0.44 -18.34 -26.37
N LEU A 170 -0.40 -17.36 -27.27
CA LEU A 170 0.72 -17.20 -28.20
C LEU A 170 2.07 -17.00 -27.50
N GLN A 171 2.10 -16.59 -26.23
CA GLN A 171 3.32 -16.50 -25.42
C GLN A 171 4.10 -17.82 -25.32
N MET A 172 3.43 -18.97 -25.48
CA MET A 172 4.11 -20.27 -25.42
C MET A 172 4.95 -20.55 -26.68
N PHE A 173 4.71 -19.81 -27.75
CA PHE A 173 5.43 -19.94 -29.02
C PHE A 173 6.59 -18.96 -29.08
N ASN A 174 7.60 -19.32 -29.86
CA ASN A 174 8.61 -18.36 -30.27
C ASN A 174 7.95 -17.34 -31.23
N PRO A 175 8.08 -16.03 -31.01
CA PRO A 175 7.53 -15.00 -31.89
C PRO A 175 7.84 -15.23 -33.37
N CYS A 176 9.01 -15.79 -33.71
CA CYS A 176 9.43 -16.03 -35.09
C CYS A 176 8.69 -17.16 -35.81
N GLN A 177 7.92 -17.97 -35.07
CA GLN A 177 7.10 -19.04 -35.63
C GLN A 177 5.71 -18.52 -36.06
N ILE A 178 5.29 -17.36 -35.57
CA ILE A 178 3.92 -16.85 -35.73
C ILE A 178 3.92 -15.60 -36.60
N TYR A 179 3.21 -15.64 -37.74
CA TYR A 179 3.09 -14.53 -38.68
C TYR A 179 1.66 -13.98 -38.65
N ILE A 180 1.45 -12.86 -37.99
CA ILE A 180 0.14 -12.19 -37.94
C ILE A 180 0.05 -11.07 -38.98
N GLY A 181 1.21 -10.52 -39.38
CA GLY A 181 1.27 -9.30 -40.19
C GLY A 181 0.89 -8.08 -39.37
N GLU A 182 0.28 -7.09 -40.00
CA GLU A 182 -0.12 -5.86 -39.34
C GLU A 182 -1.53 -5.96 -38.75
N ILE A 183 -1.64 -5.79 -37.43
CA ILE A 183 -2.91 -5.86 -36.70
C ILE A 183 -3.09 -4.61 -35.82
N VAL A 184 -4.33 -4.12 -35.74
CA VAL A 184 -4.71 -2.96 -34.93
C VAL A 184 -5.76 -3.36 -33.91
N ILE A 185 -5.41 -3.35 -32.62
CA ILE A 185 -6.26 -3.80 -31.52
C ILE A 185 -6.52 -2.67 -30.51
N HIS A 186 -7.57 -2.82 -29.69
CA HIS A 186 -7.81 -1.96 -28.53
C HIS A 186 -7.00 -2.49 -27.35
N CYS A 187 -5.79 -1.96 -27.17
CA CYS A 187 -4.88 -2.39 -26.11
C CYS A 187 -5.37 -1.94 -24.73
N LYS A 188 -5.28 -2.84 -23.76
CA LYS A 188 -5.50 -2.60 -22.33
C LYS A 188 -4.28 -3.09 -21.55
N CYS A 189 -4.26 -2.85 -20.24
CA CYS A 189 -3.16 -3.31 -19.39
C CYS A 189 -2.87 -4.82 -19.50
N LYS A 190 -3.90 -5.64 -19.73
CA LYS A 190 -3.75 -7.09 -19.92
C LYS A 190 -2.89 -7.47 -21.13
N ASP A 191 -2.71 -6.58 -22.11
CA ASP A 191 -1.99 -6.82 -23.36
C ASP A 191 -0.50 -6.44 -23.27
N ILE A 192 -0.05 -5.99 -22.08
CA ILE A 192 1.36 -5.63 -21.81
C ILE A 192 2.35 -6.74 -22.15
N TRP A 193 1.91 -7.99 -22.11
CA TRP A 193 2.74 -9.15 -22.43
C TRP A 193 3.30 -9.10 -23.86
N LEU A 194 2.61 -8.45 -24.80
CA LEU A 194 3.08 -8.29 -26.18
C LEU A 194 4.36 -7.47 -26.25
N GLN A 195 4.55 -6.51 -25.33
CA GLN A 195 5.78 -5.73 -25.23
C GLN A 195 6.98 -6.58 -24.83
N ASN A 196 6.75 -7.63 -24.04
CA ASN A 196 7.81 -8.53 -23.61
C ASN A 196 8.02 -9.66 -24.62
N TRP A 197 6.93 -10.19 -25.19
CA TRP A 197 6.96 -11.33 -26.09
C TRP A 197 7.55 -10.99 -27.46
N LEU A 198 7.11 -9.92 -28.12
CA LEU A 198 7.61 -9.55 -29.46
C LEU A 198 9.14 -9.41 -29.53
N PRO A 199 9.84 -8.73 -28.59
CA PRO A 199 11.29 -8.64 -28.60
C PRO A 199 12.02 -9.81 -27.91
N SER A 200 11.30 -10.79 -27.35
CA SER A 200 11.91 -11.87 -26.54
C SER A 200 12.92 -12.73 -27.31
N PHE A 201 12.89 -12.72 -28.64
CA PHE A 201 13.82 -13.50 -29.46
C PHE A 201 14.92 -12.62 -30.07
N GLN A 202 16.17 -12.91 -29.70
CA GLN A 202 17.35 -12.07 -30.00
C GLN A 202 17.88 -12.20 -31.45
N ARG A 203 17.54 -13.26 -32.19
CA ARG A 203 17.95 -13.37 -33.60
C ARG A 203 16.97 -12.58 -34.47
N LYS A 204 17.48 -11.81 -35.45
CA LYS A 204 16.71 -11.16 -36.51
C LYS A 204 15.91 -12.22 -37.29
N CYS A 205 14.72 -12.56 -36.81
CA CYS A 205 13.77 -13.25 -37.65
C CYS A 205 13.05 -12.21 -38.49
N TYR A 206 12.85 -12.53 -39.76
CA TYR A 206 12.08 -11.71 -40.70
C TYR A 206 10.58 -11.84 -40.41
N ASN A 207 10.18 -11.74 -39.13
CA ASN A 207 8.77 -11.71 -38.77
C ASN A 207 8.23 -10.30 -39.02
N ASN A 208 7.29 -10.20 -39.96
CA ASN A 208 6.60 -8.95 -40.30
C ASN A 208 5.39 -8.67 -39.39
N THR A 209 5.29 -9.32 -38.23
CA THR A 209 4.22 -9.08 -37.26
C THR A 209 4.39 -7.71 -36.61
N ARG A 210 3.43 -6.82 -36.83
CA ARG A 210 3.40 -5.46 -36.28
C ARG A 210 2.07 -5.25 -35.58
N VAL A 211 2.14 -5.06 -34.26
CA VAL A 211 0.94 -4.87 -33.43
C VAL A 211 0.81 -3.41 -33.05
N TYR A 212 -0.32 -2.83 -33.39
CA TYR A 212 -0.64 -1.45 -33.09
C TYR A 212 -1.87 -1.35 -32.17
N CYS A 213 -1.84 -0.34 -31.31
CA CYS A 213 -2.88 0.01 -30.37
C CYS A 213 -3.66 1.22 -30.87
N LYS A 214 -5.00 1.17 -30.79
CA LYS A 214 -5.85 2.36 -30.95
C LYS A 214 -5.84 3.17 -29.66
N TYR A 215 -5.28 4.37 -29.70
CA TYR A 215 -5.19 5.29 -28.55
C TYR A 215 -5.53 6.71 -28.99
N HIS A 216 -6.57 7.32 -28.40
CA HIS A 216 -7.05 8.67 -28.77
C HIS A 216 -7.16 8.90 -30.29
N ASN A 217 -7.78 7.96 -31.02
CA ASN A 217 -7.92 7.96 -32.48
C ASN A 217 -6.60 7.90 -33.28
N LYS A 218 -5.45 7.71 -32.62
CA LYS A 218 -4.16 7.45 -33.25
C LYS A 218 -3.82 5.96 -33.17
N LYS A 219 -2.99 5.53 -34.10
CA LYS A 219 -2.42 4.18 -34.17
C LYS A 219 -0.98 4.25 -33.64
N VAL A 220 -0.72 3.64 -32.49
CA VAL A 220 0.60 3.64 -31.84
C VAL A 220 1.14 2.22 -31.81
N HIS A 221 2.42 2.02 -32.15
CA HIS A 221 3.02 0.69 -32.08
C HIS A 221 3.12 0.23 -30.61
N ILE A 222 2.77 -1.02 -30.31
CA ILE A 222 2.64 -1.48 -28.92
C ILE A 222 3.94 -1.35 -28.11
N LEU A 223 5.10 -1.49 -28.75
CA LEU A 223 6.42 -1.34 -28.10
C LEU A 223 6.72 0.10 -27.67
N ASN A 224 6.04 1.09 -28.26
CA ASN A 224 6.25 2.50 -27.95
C ASN A 224 5.24 3.03 -26.91
N MET A 225 4.31 2.19 -26.43
CA MET A 225 3.34 2.58 -25.41
C MET A 225 3.88 2.42 -24.00
N THR A 226 3.52 3.34 -23.13
CA THR A 226 3.81 3.27 -21.69
C THR A 226 2.75 2.46 -20.93
N ARG A 227 3.11 1.97 -19.74
CA ARG A 227 2.16 1.26 -18.85
C ARG A 227 0.96 2.13 -18.46
N LEU A 228 1.16 3.44 -18.31
CA LEU A 228 0.11 4.39 -17.97
C LEU A 228 -0.87 4.57 -19.13
N GLU A 229 -0.38 4.70 -20.36
CA GLU A 229 -1.22 4.78 -21.58
C GLU A 229 -2.03 3.50 -21.84
N LEU A 230 -1.51 2.34 -21.42
CA LEU A 230 -2.23 1.06 -21.42
C LEU A 230 -3.27 0.94 -20.28
N GLY A 231 -3.34 1.92 -19.38
CA GLY A 231 -4.25 1.93 -18.24
C GLY A 231 -3.85 0.93 -17.14
N CYS A 232 -2.57 0.58 -17.01
CA CYS A 232 -2.10 -0.22 -15.89
C CYS A 232 -2.07 0.60 -14.61
N ARG A 233 -2.80 0.17 -13.59
CA ARG A 233 -2.66 0.73 -12.23
C ARG A 233 -1.28 0.35 -11.70
N LEU A 234 -0.43 1.34 -11.45
CA LEU A 234 0.91 1.17 -10.90
C LEU A 234 0.88 0.83 -9.41
N TYR A 235 -0.26 1.06 -8.74
CA TYR A 235 -0.46 0.80 -7.33
C TYR A 235 -1.92 0.44 -7.06
N ASN A 236 -2.16 -0.44 -6.09
CA ASN A 236 -3.52 -0.71 -5.65
C ASN A 236 -4.02 0.53 -4.89
N ASP A 237 -5.09 1.15 -5.39
CA ASP A 237 -5.70 2.33 -4.75
C ASP A 237 -5.99 2.09 -3.25
N PHE A 238 -6.30 0.84 -2.89
CA PHE A 238 -6.47 0.40 -1.51
C PHE A 238 -5.22 0.59 -0.64
N ILE A 239 -4.04 0.25 -1.17
CA ILE A 239 -2.78 0.39 -0.43
C ILE A 239 -2.43 1.87 -0.27
N LEU A 240 -2.76 2.73 -1.25
CA LEU A 240 -2.50 4.17 -1.15
C LEU A 240 -3.33 4.80 -0.03
N CYS A 241 -4.62 4.46 0.05
CA CYS A 241 -5.51 4.92 1.10
C CYS A 241 -5.03 4.49 2.51
N LEU A 242 -4.53 3.26 2.65
CA LEU A 242 -3.99 2.78 3.92
C LEU A 242 -2.79 3.61 4.38
N ILE A 243 -1.83 3.90 3.49
CA ILE A 243 -0.65 4.70 3.82
C ILE A 243 -1.04 6.12 4.27
N ILE A 244 -1.95 6.76 3.54
CA ILE A 244 -2.42 8.11 3.87
C ILE A 244 -3.13 8.11 5.23
N SER A 245 -4.01 7.13 5.49
CA SER A 245 -4.73 7.04 6.76
C SER A 245 -3.80 6.85 7.97
N LEU A 246 -2.74 6.05 7.82
CA LEU A 246 -1.75 5.82 8.86
C LEU A 246 -0.95 7.11 9.16
N ALA A 247 -0.53 7.83 8.12
CA ALA A 247 0.21 9.07 8.28
C ALA A 247 -0.61 10.14 9.03
N VAL A 248 -1.90 10.27 8.71
CA VAL A 248 -2.81 11.20 9.40
C VAL A 248 -2.99 10.80 10.87
N ALA A 249 -3.18 9.50 11.16
CA ALA A 249 -3.32 9.01 12.53
C ALA A 249 -2.07 9.33 13.38
N VAL A 250 -0.87 9.10 12.84
CA VAL A 250 0.39 9.41 13.53
C VAL A 250 0.50 10.91 13.79
N PHE A 251 0.15 11.76 12.83
CA PHE A 251 0.17 13.21 12.99
C PHE A 251 -0.77 13.70 14.10
N ILE A 252 -1.98 13.15 14.17
CA ILE A 252 -2.95 13.50 15.23
C ILE A 252 -2.41 13.11 16.60
N VAL A 253 -1.82 11.91 16.73
CA VAL A 253 -1.26 11.43 18.01
C VAL A 253 -0.07 12.31 18.46
N THR A 254 0.82 12.68 17.55
CA THR A 254 1.98 13.52 17.89
C THR A 254 1.56 14.92 18.32
N VAL A 255 0.65 15.57 17.58
CA VAL A 255 0.12 16.89 17.93
C VAL A 255 -0.63 16.85 19.26
N SER A 256 -1.43 15.82 19.51
CA SER A 256 -2.17 15.65 20.77
C SER A 256 -1.22 15.47 21.95
N SER A 257 -0.19 14.63 21.80
CA SER A 257 0.82 14.40 22.84
C SER A 257 1.61 15.67 23.17
N LEU A 258 2.05 16.41 22.14
CA LEU A 258 2.73 17.70 22.31
C LEU A 258 1.82 18.71 23.01
N SER A 259 0.55 18.79 22.60
CA SER A 259 -0.43 19.69 23.21
C SER A 259 -0.59 19.37 24.69
N ILE A 260 -0.83 18.10 25.05
CA ILE A 260 -0.95 17.65 26.46
C ILE A 260 0.31 17.98 27.26
N TYR A 261 1.51 17.77 26.69
CA TYR A 261 2.77 18.09 27.36
C TYR A 261 2.91 19.60 27.66
N THR A 262 2.48 20.46 26.74
CA THR A 262 2.59 21.93 26.94
C THR A 262 1.67 22.45 28.04
N ILE A 263 0.46 21.89 28.18
CA ILE A 263 -0.55 22.31 29.16
C ILE A 263 -0.58 21.45 30.44
N ARG A 264 0.44 20.60 30.64
CA ARG A 264 0.45 19.59 31.70
C ARG A 264 0.32 20.17 33.12
N PHE A 265 0.83 21.39 33.33
CA PHE A 265 0.81 22.04 34.64
C PHE A 265 -0.58 22.61 34.93
N GLU A 266 -1.20 23.25 33.93
CA GLU A 266 -2.57 23.74 33.96
C GLU A 266 -3.55 22.58 34.27
N LEU A 267 -3.43 21.46 33.54
CA LEU A 267 -4.22 20.24 33.80
C LEU A 267 -4.01 19.70 35.22
N PHE A 268 -2.78 19.70 35.72
CA PHE A 268 -2.49 19.23 37.07
C PHE A 268 -3.10 20.12 38.16
N ILE A 269 -3.03 21.44 38.01
CA ILE A 269 -3.65 22.39 38.96
C ILE A 269 -5.17 22.24 38.94
N MET A 270 -5.79 22.13 37.76
CA MET A 270 -7.24 21.91 37.62
C MET A 270 -7.69 20.62 38.30
N THR A 271 -7.02 19.51 37.99
CA THR A 271 -7.34 18.20 38.58
C THR A 271 -7.14 18.20 40.09
N ARG A 272 -6.13 18.91 40.61
CA ARG A 272 -5.92 19.07 42.05
C ARG A 272 -7.03 19.86 42.73
N LYS A 273 -7.45 21.01 42.18
CA LYS A 273 -8.60 21.77 42.70
C LYS A 273 -9.86 20.92 42.73
N PHE A 274 -10.11 20.16 41.67
CA PHE A 274 -11.23 19.23 41.59
C PHE A 274 -11.15 18.11 42.64
N LEU A 275 -9.97 17.50 42.83
CA LEU A 275 -9.77 16.45 43.84
C LEU A 275 -9.97 16.97 45.26
N LYS A 276 -9.47 18.16 45.59
CA LYS A 276 -9.69 18.81 46.89
C LYS A 276 -11.18 19.09 47.13
N TYR A 277 -11.87 19.58 46.10
CA TYR A 277 -13.32 19.77 46.14
C TYR A 277 -14.08 18.46 46.39
N CYS A 278 -13.74 17.35 45.71
CA CYS A 278 -14.44 16.08 45.89
C CYS A 278 -14.12 15.35 47.21
N LYS A 279 -12.85 15.35 47.66
CA LYS A 279 -12.41 14.51 48.79
C LYS A 279 -12.48 15.21 50.15
N GLY A 280 -12.53 16.54 50.17
CA GLY A 280 -12.30 17.30 51.40
C GLY A 280 -10.85 17.20 51.86
N ILE A 281 -10.42 18.12 52.71
CA ILE A 281 -9.07 18.17 53.25
C ILE A 281 -9.10 17.52 54.64
N VAL A 282 -8.14 16.65 54.92
CA VAL A 282 -7.93 16.08 56.27
C VAL A 282 -6.49 16.39 56.66
N VAL A 283 -6.31 17.40 57.52
CA VAL A 283 -4.98 17.79 58.02
C VAL A 283 -4.72 17.08 59.36
N PRO A 284 -3.69 16.21 59.47
CA PRO A 284 -3.24 15.70 60.76
C PRO A 284 -2.51 16.82 61.52
N SER A 285 -3.00 17.16 62.71
CA SER A 285 -2.52 18.30 63.51
C SER A 285 -1.04 18.19 63.94
N ASP A 286 -0.48 16.99 64.03
CA ASP A 286 0.84 16.76 64.64
C ASP A 286 1.96 16.46 63.62
N ALA A 287 1.68 16.58 62.32
CA ALA A 287 2.61 16.17 61.26
C ALA A 287 3.52 17.29 60.74
N TYR A 288 3.21 18.56 61.05
CA TYR A 288 3.89 19.72 60.47
C TYR A 288 4.42 20.64 61.58
N THR A 289 5.63 21.17 61.40
CA THR A 289 6.27 22.10 62.36
C THR A 289 5.89 23.54 62.10
N TYR A 290 5.62 23.87 60.83
CA TYR A 290 5.18 25.18 60.39
C TYR A 290 3.93 25.06 59.52
N ASP A 291 2.96 25.93 59.75
CA ASP A 291 1.75 26.00 58.93
C ASP A 291 2.03 26.64 57.58
N ILE A 292 2.96 27.61 57.56
CA ILE A 292 3.22 28.46 56.39
C ILE A 292 4.71 28.70 56.22
N TYR A 293 5.22 28.34 55.05
CA TYR A 293 6.53 28.78 54.56
C TYR A 293 6.35 29.90 53.54
N ILE A 294 7.03 31.04 53.74
CA ILE A 294 6.95 32.19 52.83
C ILE A 294 8.23 32.30 52.00
N SER A 295 8.10 32.21 50.67
CA SER A 295 9.17 32.44 49.70
C SER A 295 8.99 33.81 49.04
N CYS A 296 10.00 34.68 49.16
CA CYS A 296 9.98 36.06 48.65
C CYS A 296 11.37 36.54 48.25
N ASN A 297 11.45 37.67 47.52
CA ASN A 297 12.73 38.32 47.26
C ASN A 297 13.32 38.92 48.55
N GLU A 298 14.49 38.46 48.96
CA GLU A 298 15.19 38.98 50.14
C GLU A 298 15.81 40.36 49.92
N ASN A 299 16.04 40.76 48.67
CA ASN A 299 16.65 42.04 48.34
C ASN A 299 15.65 43.18 48.28
N ASP A 300 14.35 42.88 48.14
CA ASP A 300 13.31 43.89 48.12
C ASP A 300 13.02 44.40 49.54
N VAL A 301 13.45 45.63 49.82
CA VAL A 301 13.31 46.30 51.11
C VAL A 301 11.83 46.55 51.45
N TYR A 302 11.02 46.95 50.46
CA TYR A 302 9.61 47.28 50.68
C TYR A 302 8.79 46.01 50.94
N LEU A 303 9.05 44.95 50.18
CA LEU A 303 8.43 43.65 50.38
C LEU A 303 8.74 43.09 51.78
N ARG A 304 10.02 43.11 52.19
CA ARG A 304 10.43 42.67 53.53
C ARG A 304 9.83 43.50 54.65
N HIS A 305 9.74 44.82 54.45
CA HIS A 305 9.12 45.71 55.42
C HIS A 305 7.64 45.36 55.58
N TRP A 306 6.89 45.20 54.49
CA TRP A 306 5.48 44.80 54.54
C TRP A 306 5.28 43.41 55.15
N LEU A 307 6.13 42.44 54.81
CA LEU A 307 6.08 41.08 55.39
C LEU A 307 6.26 41.12 56.91
N THR A 308 7.30 41.81 57.38
CA THR A 308 7.66 41.84 58.81
C THR A 308 6.74 42.74 59.65
N SER A 309 6.29 43.87 59.10
CA SER A 309 5.48 44.85 59.84
C SER A 309 3.97 44.57 59.81
N SER A 310 3.49 43.90 58.76
CA SER A 310 2.06 43.87 58.46
C SER A 310 1.54 42.44 58.25
N PHE A 311 2.16 41.67 57.37
CA PHE A 311 1.62 40.38 56.91
C PHE A 311 1.85 39.23 57.91
N VAL A 312 3.09 39.05 58.37
CA VAL A 312 3.41 37.96 59.31
C VAL A 312 2.81 38.18 60.70
N PRO A 313 2.83 39.39 61.30
CA PRO A 313 2.13 39.64 62.56
C PRO A 313 0.63 39.32 62.48
N PHE A 314 -0.01 39.63 61.35
CA PHE A 314 -1.42 39.28 61.12
C PHE A 314 -1.67 37.76 61.10
N LEU A 315 -0.78 36.97 60.48
CA LEU A 315 -0.90 35.51 60.48
C LEU A 315 -0.65 34.91 61.86
N GLN A 316 0.30 35.47 62.61
CA GLN A 316 0.59 35.07 63.99
C GLN A 316 -0.55 35.41 64.96
N GLU A 317 -1.23 36.55 64.78
CA GLU A 317 -2.46 36.90 65.51
C GLU A 317 -3.59 35.88 65.26
N LYS A 318 -3.56 35.21 64.11
CA LYS A 318 -4.48 34.13 63.74
C LYS A 318 -3.97 32.73 64.13
N ASN A 319 -2.95 32.64 64.99
CA ASN A 319 -2.34 31.40 65.49
C ASN A 319 -1.64 30.54 64.42
N PHE A 320 -1.23 31.10 63.28
CA PHE A 320 -0.41 30.37 62.32
C PHE A 320 1.08 30.47 62.65
N SER A 321 1.76 29.32 62.63
CA SER A 321 3.22 29.24 62.67
C SER A 321 3.81 29.54 61.29
N VAL A 322 4.63 30.60 61.20
CA VAL A 322 5.15 31.12 59.93
C VAL A 322 6.68 31.09 59.94
N PHE A 323 7.25 30.45 58.91
CA PHE A 323 8.67 30.44 58.65
C PHE A 323 9.06 31.42 57.53
N LEU A 324 10.01 32.31 57.84
CA LEU A 324 10.62 33.26 56.90
C LEU A 324 12.13 32.98 56.77
N PRO A 325 12.65 32.59 55.59
CA PRO A 325 14.04 32.18 55.41
C PRO A 325 15.08 33.19 55.92
N TYR A 326 14.96 34.48 55.56
CA TYR A 326 15.90 35.51 55.98
C TYR A 326 15.82 35.89 57.47
N ARG A 327 14.77 35.46 58.19
CA ARG A 327 14.54 35.79 59.60
C ARG A 327 14.87 34.61 60.52
N ASP A 328 14.47 33.41 60.11
CA ASP A 328 14.39 32.23 60.97
C ASP A 328 15.46 31.16 60.69
N CYS A 329 16.22 31.30 59.59
CA CYS A 329 17.30 30.37 59.22
C CYS A 329 18.49 30.44 60.20
N GLN A 330 19.00 29.27 60.60
CA GLN A 330 20.08 29.18 61.58
C GLN A 330 21.46 29.44 60.97
N ILE A 331 22.27 30.25 61.66
CA ILE A 331 23.65 30.53 61.24
C ILE A 331 24.48 29.25 61.40
N GLY A 332 25.11 28.78 60.31
CA GLY A 332 26.07 27.67 60.32
C GLY A 332 25.60 26.38 59.63
N ARG A 333 24.36 26.29 59.14
CA ARG A 333 23.90 25.19 58.28
C ARG A 333 23.99 25.54 56.80
N LEU A 334 24.04 24.51 55.94
CA LEU A 334 23.89 24.70 54.49
C LEU A 334 22.44 25.10 54.20
N ARG A 335 22.25 26.34 53.71
CA ARG A 335 20.94 26.92 53.41
C ARG A 335 20.05 26.01 52.56
N GLU A 336 20.63 25.27 51.62
CA GLU A 336 19.88 24.35 50.75
C GLU A 336 19.28 23.18 51.53
N GLU A 337 20.07 22.54 52.40
CA GLU A 337 19.62 21.40 53.20
C GLU A 337 18.56 21.82 54.20
N GLU A 338 18.77 22.97 54.86
CA GLU A 338 17.82 23.53 55.81
C GLU A 338 16.50 23.92 55.11
N THR A 339 16.57 24.51 53.92
CA THR A 339 15.38 24.84 53.13
C THR A 339 14.58 23.58 52.79
N ILE A 340 15.24 22.50 52.39
CA ILE A 340 14.57 21.23 52.06
C ILE A 340 13.89 20.63 53.30
N ASP A 341 14.60 20.60 54.43
CA ASP A 341 14.09 20.04 55.69
C ASP A 341 12.86 20.82 56.19
N ILE A 342 12.95 22.15 56.22
CA ILE A 342 11.88 23.01 56.70
C ILE A 342 10.69 23.00 55.73
N MET A 343 10.92 23.04 54.40
CA MET A 343 9.82 22.91 53.44
C MET A 343 9.16 21.54 53.50
N SER A 344 9.90 20.47 53.83
CA SER A 344 9.32 19.14 53.98
C SER A 344 8.37 19.04 55.17
N THR A 345 8.63 19.81 56.23
CA THR A 345 7.82 19.87 57.46
C THR A 345 6.81 21.03 57.48
N SER A 346 6.75 21.83 56.41
CA SER A 346 5.77 22.92 56.24
C SER A 346 4.50 22.45 55.50
N LEU A 347 3.34 22.91 55.97
CA LEU A 347 2.03 22.56 55.40
C LEU A 347 1.71 23.37 54.13
N ASN A 348 1.74 24.69 54.19
CA ASN A 348 1.39 25.58 53.08
C ASN A 348 2.58 26.43 52.64
N PHE A 349 2.62 26.76 51.35
CA PHE A 349 3.68 27.56 50.74
C PHE A 349 3.08 28.85 50.17
N VAL A 350 3.51 30.00 50.66
CA VAL A 350 3.14 31.30 50.11
C VAL A 350 4.31 31.81 49.25
N ILE A 351 4.07 32.01 47.97
CA ILE A 351 5.09 32.50 47.02
C ILE A 351 4.71 33.93 46.62
N LEU A 352 5.59 34.89 46.90
CA LEU A 352 5.46 36.27 46.46
C LEU A 352 6.23 36.47 45.15
N LEU A 353 5.49 36.78 44.09
CA LEU A 353 6.02 37.07 42.76
C LEU A 353 6.29 38.56 42.61
N SER A 354 7.56 38.91 42.45
CA SER A 354 8.05 40.25 42.17
C SER A 354 8.88 40.23 40.87
N GLU A 355 8.89 41.33 40.11
CA GLU A 355 9.72 41.52 38.91
C GLU A 355 11.21 41.30 39.22
N ASN A 356 11.65 41.74 40.40
CA ASN A 356 13.02 41.58 40.87
C ASN A 356 13.39 40.12 41.24
N CYS A 357 12.42 39.20 41.35
CA CYS A 357 12.69 37.77 41.55
C CYS A 357 13.14 37.07 40.26
N GLU A 358 12.79 37.61 39.10
CA GLU A 358 13.13 37.02 37.79
C GLU A 358 14.50 37.51 37.31
N SER A 359 14.80 38.80 37.54
CA SER A 359 16.05 39.47 37.15
C SER A 359 17.22 39.19 38.10
N SER A 360 16.95 38.75 39.33
CA SER A 360 18.00 38.49 40.31
C SER A 360 18.78 37.21 39.98
N MET A 361 20.10 37.33 40.13
CA MET A 361 21.11 36.27 39.96
C MET A 361 21.04 35.21 41.08
N GLU A 362 19.87 35.02 41.70
CA GLU A 362 19.69 34.21 42.90
C GLU A 362 19.12 32.83 42.55
N MET A 363 20.03 31.86 42.48
CA MET A 363 19.72 30.47 42.22
C MET A 363 18.79 29.85 43.30
N TRP A 364 18.71 30.46 44.49
CA TRP A 364 18.03 29.89 45.65
C TRP A 364 16.50 30.06 45.62
N ILE A 365 15.95 31.21 45.20
CA ILE A 365 14.49 31.41 45.07
C ILE A 365 13.89 30.38 44.10
N LYS A 366 14.58 30.16 42.97
CA LYS A 366 14.17 29.17 41.97
C LYS A 366 14.20 27.74 42.53
N LYS A 367 15.11 27.43 43.46
CA LYS A 367 15.15 26.15 44.18
C LYS A 367 13.97 26.04 45.14
N GLU A 368 13.68 27.07 45.94
CA GLU A 368 12.50 27.12 46.82
C GLU A 368 11.21 26.85 46.06
N TRP A 369 10.99 27.51 44.93
CA TRP A 369 9.83 27.28 44.07
C TRP A 369 9.73 25.84 43.58
N LYS A 370 10.86 25.24 43.19
CA LYS A 370 10.92 23.85 42.75
C LYS A 370 10.55 22.88 43.88
N TYR A 371 11.05 23.11 45.09
CA TYR A 371 10.74 22.28 46.26
C TYR A 371 9.30 22.46 46.74
N ALA A 372 8.77 23.68 46.74
CA ALA A 372 7.36 23.95 47.01
C ALA A 372 6.45 23.18 46.03
N TRP A 373 6.76 23.23 44.73
CA TRP A 373 6.03 22.45 43.71
C TRP A 373 6.14 20.93 43.93
N TYR A 374 7.32 20.43 44.31
CA TYR A 374 7.51 19.02 44.63
C TYR A 374 6.61 18.60 45.78
N ASN A 375 6.66 19.28 46.92
CA ASN A 375 5.84 18.96 48.09
C ASN A 375 4.32 19.06 47.78
N TYR A 376 3.90 20.09 47.04
CA TYR A 376 2.52 20.23 46.56
C TYR A 376 2.08 19.10 45.61
N ARG A 377 2.99 18.61 44.77
CA ARG A 377 2.68 17.56 43.79
C ARG A 377 2.41 16.20 44.44
N TYR A 378 3.11 15.88 45.53
CA TYR A 378 3.04 14.55 46.17
C TYR A 378 2.04 14.50 47.32
N ASP A 379 1.90 15.57 48.09
CA ASP A 379 0.97 15.63 49.22
C ASP A 379 -0.31 16.38 48.80
N ILE A 380 -1.49 15.80 49.06
CA ILE A 380 -2.78 16.43 48.74
C ILE A 380 -3.16 17.53 49.71
N ASN A 381 -2.66 17.48 50.94
CA ASN A 381 -3.04 18.41 51.99
C ASN A 381 -2.34 19.76 51.85
N ARG A 382 -1.18 19.80 51.20
CA ARG A 382 -0.40 21.03 51.02
C ARG A 382 -1.00 21.94 49.95
N GLU A 383 -0.87 23.25 50.13
CA GLU A 383 -1.27 24.26 49.14
C GLU A 383 -0.14 25.22 48.80
N ILE A 384 -0.14 25.71 47.56
CA ILE A 384 0.68 26.83 47.12
C ILE A 384 -0.25 28.03 46.90
N ILE A 385 -0.02 29.11 47.62
CA ILE A 385 -0.69 30.39 47.44
C ILE A 385 0.28 31.35 46.75
N VAL A 386 -0.05 31.73 45.52
CA VAL A 386 0.75 32.69 44.75
C VAL A 386 0.18 34.09 44.95
N ILE A 387 1.00 35.02 45.44
CA ILE A 387 0.68 36.45 45.54
C ILE A 387 1.47 37.16 44.45
N ASN A 388 0.77 37.78 43.50
CA ASN A 388 1.39 38.60 42.46
C ASN A 388 1.59 40.02 43.01
N TYR A 389 2.79 40.27 43.56
CA TYR A 389 3.17 41.52 44.22
C TYR A 389 3.31 42.65 43.20
N ASP A 390 4.05 42.41 42.11
CA ASP A 390 4.31 43.41 41.07
C ASP A 390 3.34 43.35 39.88
N MET A 391 2.24 42.59 39.99
CA MET A 391 1.20 42.50 38.96
C MET A 391 1.73 42.01 37.58
N MET A 392 2.72 41.12 37.57
CA MET A 392 3.30 40.55 36.35
C MET A 392 2.28 39.75 35.52
N ASP A 393 2.41 39.78 34.19
CA ASP A 393 1.63 38.92 33.30
C ASP A 393 2.25 37.51 33.23
N TYR A 394 1.46 36.52 32.81
CA TYR A 394 1.94 35.14 32.65
C TYR A 394 3.05 35.03 31.58
N GLN A 395 3.15 35.99 30.67
CA GLN A 395 4.19 36.02 29.62
C GLN A 395 5.56 36.36 30.19
N ASP A 396 5.58 37.18 31.24
CA ASP A 396 6.80 37.68 31.87
C ASP A 396 7.42 36.65 32.84
N VAL A 397 6.64 35.63 33.23
CA VAL A 397 7.09 34.58 34.15
C VAL A 397 7.75 33.41 33.41
N THR A 398 9.06 33.24 33.61
CA THR A 398 9.86 32.17 32.99
C THR A 398 9.55 30.79 33.58
N HIS A 399 9.17 30.72 34.86
CA HIS A 399 8.96 29.46 35.55
C HIS A 399 7.64 28.77 35.15
N LYS A 400 7.74 27.60 34.51
CA LYS A 400 6.60 26.91 33.86
C LYS A 400 5.38 26.65 34.76
N PHE A 401 5.58 26.27 36.03
CA PHE A 401 4.44 26.02 36.92
C PHE A 401 3.81 27.31 37.44
N LEU A 402 4.60 28.35 37.77
CA LEU A 402 4.08 29.63 38.25
C LEU A 402 3.30 30.32 37.13
N ARG A 403 3.80 30.23 35.90
CA ARG A 403 3.07 30.63 34.69
C ARG A 403 1.70 29.94 34.57
N ALA A 404 1.61 28.66 34.93
CA ALA A 404 0.34 27.93 34.94
C ALA A 404 -0.60 28.45 36.04
N PHE A 405 -0.10 28.82 37.23
CA PHE A 405 -0.92 29.46 38.27
C PHE A 405 -1.50 30.81 37.82
N LEU A 406 -0.70 31.62 37.10
CA LEU A 406 -1.16 32.89 36.53
C LEU A 406 -2.21 32.66 35.43
N LYS A 407 -1.95 31.80 34.45
CA LYS A 407 -2.91 31.46 33.38
C LYS A 407 -4.25 30.92 33.91
N MET A 408 -4.20 30.17 34.99
CA MET A 408 -5.38 29.58 35.64
C MET A 408 -6.08 30.55 36.61
N ASN A 409 -5.71 31.85 36.63
CA ASN A 409 -6.21 32.86 37.57
C ASN A 409 -6.21 32.37 39.04
N SER A 410 -5.19 31.61 39.41
CA SER A 410 -5.05 30.94 40.71
C SER A 410 -4.09 31.67 41.63
N PHE A 411 -4.07 33.00 41.57
CA PHE A 411 -3.20 33.89 42.33
C PHE A 411 -4.00 34.98 43.03
N ILE A 412 -3.33 35.75 43.89
CA ILE A 412 -3.89 36.92 44.58
C ILE A 412 -3.12 38.15 44.10
N ASN A 413 -3.83 39.13 43.54
CA ASN A 413 -3.22 40.38 43.08
C ASN A 413 -3.04 41.37 44.23
N PHE A 414 -1.88 42.02 44.25
CA PHE A 414 -1.55 43.07 45.23
C PHE A 414 -2.25 44.41 44.97
N SER A 415 -2.97 44.56 43.85
CA SER A 415 -3.83 45.71 43.54
C SER A 415 -4.98 45.92 44.55
N LYS A 416 -5.36 44.88 45.32
CA LYS A 416 -6.39 44.99 46.35
C LYS A 416 -5.84 45.66 47.61
N LYS A 417 -6.69 46.41 48.36
CA LYS A 417 -6.31 46.98 49.67
C LYS A 417 -5.68 45.89 50.57
N ASP A 418 -4.64 46.23 51.34
CA ASP A 418 -3.89 45.30 52.22
C ASP A 418 -4.80 44.37 53.07
N LYS A 419 -5.86 44.92 53.64
CA LYS A 419 -6.88 44.15 54.39
C LYS A 419 -7.55 43.05 53.57
N LEU A 420 -7.80 43.27 52.28
CA LEU A 420 -8.43 42.30 51.38
C LEU A 420 -7.46 41.18 50.99
N ILE A 421 -6.17 41.50 50.84
CA ILE A 421 -5.14 40.48 50.56
C ILE A 421 -5.02 39.54 51.75
N LYS A 422 -4.90 40.10 52.95
CA LYS A 422 -4.85 39.35 54.21
C LYS A 422 -6.08 38.49 54.42
N ALA A 423 -7.28 39.03 54.16
CA ALA A 423 -8.53 38.28 54.27
C ALA A 423 -8.65 37.15 53.23
N GLU A 424 -8.22 37.36 51.99
CA GLU A 424 -8.22 36.32 50.94
C GLU A 424 -7.21 35.21 51.26
N VAL A 425 -5.99 35.58 51.68
CA VAL A 425 -4.97 34.60 52.12
C VAL A 425 -5.49 33.82 53.32
N TYR A 426 -6.03 34.52 54.32
CA TYR A 426 -6.63 33.87 55.49
C TYR A 426 -7.78 32.95 55.10
N SER A 427 -8.67 33.34 54.19
CA SER A 427 -9.77 32.47 53.73
C SER A 427 -9.26 31.20 53.03
N ARG A 428 -8.21 31.31 52.21
CA ARG A 428 -7.60 30.14 51.57
C ARG A 428 -6.92 29.24 52.59
N LEU A 429 -6.28 29.79 53.62
CA LEU A 429 -5.65 29.03 54.71
C LEU A 429 -6.66 28.46 55.72
N GLN A 430 -7.74 29.18 56.02
CA GLN A 430 -8.76 28.80 57.00
C GLN A 430 -9.64 27.65 56.50
N HIS A 431 -9.77 27.48 55.18
CA HIS A 431 -10.36 26.28 54.58
C HIS A 431 -9.68 24.97 55.00
N TYR A 432 -8.51 25.04 55.65
CA TYR A 432 -7.74 23.91 56.18
C TYR A 432 -7.78 23.79 57.71
N HIS A 433 -8.17 24.87 58.42
CA HIS A 433 -8.19 24.92 59.87
C HIS A 433 -9.57 24.56 60.47
N ASP A 434 -10.67 24.85 59.76
CA ASP A 434 -12.04 24.64 60.24
C ASP A 434 -12.83 23.54 59.50
N SER A 435 -12.19 22.72 58.66
CA SER A 435 -12.89 21.71 57.84
C SER A 435 -13.25 20.42 58.58
N VAL A 436 -14.02 20.54 59.67
CA VAL A 436 -14.97 19.51 60.09
C VAL A 436 -16.35 19.97 59.61
N PHE A 437 -16.68 19.82 58.32
CA PHE A 437 -18.09 19.69 57.90
C PHE A 437 -18.21 19.28 56.42
N GLY A 438 -18.89 18.16 56.22
CA GLY A 438 -19.81 18.00 55.09
C GLY A 438 -19.26 17.30 53.84
N LYS A 439 -19.37 15.96 53.83
CA LYS A 439 -19.62 15.20 52.59
C LYS A 439 -20.66 15.93 51.74
N LYS A 440 -20.33 16.29 50.49
CA LYS A 440 -21.31 16.31 49.38
C LYS A 440 -20.66 16.58 48.02
N LEU A 441 -21.09 15.76 47.06
CA LEU A 441 -21.24 16.03 45.63
C LEU A 441 -20.04 15.82 44.71
N CYS A 442 -19.72 14.55 44.45
CA CYS A 442 -19.30 14.11 43.12
C CYS A 442 -20.23 12.96 42.65
N ASN A 443 -21.53 13.26 42.50
CA ASN A 443 -22.44 12.41 41.74
C ASN A 443 -22.31 12.79 40.26
N GLY A 444 -22.03 11.81 39.41
CA GLY A 444 -21.89 11.97 37.96
C GLY A 444 -23.14 12.56 37.28
N PRO A 445 -23.06 12.86 35.97
CA PRO A 445 -24.06 13.65 35.28
C PRO A 445 -25.44 12.98 35.37
N ARG A 446 -26.39 13.68 36.01
CA ARG A 446 -27.83 13.40 35.86
C ARG A 446 -28.16 13.61 34.38
N THR A 447 -28.44 12.53 33.67
CA THR A 447 -29.17 12.57 32.42
C THR A 447 -30.50 13.28 32.67
N ARG A 448 -30.67 14.47 32.10
CA ARG A 448 -31.98 15.11 31.93
C ARG A 448 -32.80 14.16 31.06
N ARG A 449 -33.72 13.42 31.67
CA ARG A 449 -34.87 12.86 30.96
C ARG A 449 -35.98 13.91 31.07
N ASN A 450 -36.53 14.29 29.93
CA ASN A 450 -37.49 15.37 29.76
C ASN A 450 -38.65 15.26 30.74
N SER A 451 -39.04 16.42 31.25
CA SER A 451 -40.33 16.72 31.84
C SER A 451 -41.43 16.49 30.80
N ASP A 452 -42.26 15.48 31.01
CA ASP A 452 -43.64 15.47 30.52
C ASP A 452 -44.48 16.27 31.52
N LEU A 453 -44.82 17.51 31.15
CA LEU A 453 -45.93 18.28 31.70
C LEU A 453 -46.16 19.47 30.77
N ASP A 454 -47.12 19.31 29.87
CA ASP A 454 -48.22 20.25 29.61
C ASP A 454 -48.80 20.01 28.22
N THR A 455 -50.04 19.54 28.18
CA THR A 455 -51.14 20.19 27.44
C THR A 455 -52.44 19.47 27.75
N ASP A 456 -53.16 20.02 28.73
CA ASP A 456 -54.62 19.95 28.78
C ASP A 456 -55.18 20.54 27.48
N ILE A 457 -55.92 19.72 26.72
CA ILE A 457 -56.84 20.20 25.69
C ILE A 457 -58.21 19.61 26.03
N GLU A 458 -59.03 20.45 26.66
CA GLU A 458 -60.49 20.31 26.62
C GLU A 458 -60.97 20.40 25.16
N MET A 459 -61.69 19.38 24.70
CA MET A 459 -62.76 19.57 23.72
C MET A 459 -63.94 18.64 24.03
N LYS A 460 -64.96 19.22 24.66
CA LYS A 460 -66.35 18.77 24.58
C LYS A 460 -66.82 18.81 23.12
N LYS A 461 -67.40 17.72 22.61
CA LYS A 461 -68.80 17.64 22.12
C LYS A 461 -69.01 16.37 21.28
N SER A 462 -70.21 15.80 21.51
CA SER A 462 -70.92 14.66 20.89
C SER A 462 -70.36 13.27 21.14
#